data_AF-A0A833N6Y2-F1
#
_entry.id   AF-A0A833N6Y2-F1
#
_cell.length_a   1.000
_cell.length_b   1.000
_cell.length_c   1.000
_cell.angle_alpha   90.00
_cell.angle_beta   90.00
_cell.angle_gamma   90.00
#
_symmetry.space_group_name_H-M   'P 1'
#
loop_
_entity.id
_entity.type
_entity.pdbx_description
1 polymer ?
#
loop_
_entity_poly.entity_id
_entity_poly.type
_entity_poly.pdbx_seq_one_letter_code
_entity_poly.pdbx_strand_id
1 'polypeptide(L)'
;MNFKMNNLIFEDGRLTEESILLLSNNSDMIECKCPEKLLKILTSIREFKNYTENCIQLYPDDKKTHEWLTTSANNLDRLLSSTLLQLARLEGFIDEDNNIKKRPE
;
A
#
# COMPACT_ATOMS: atom_id res chain seq x y z
N MET A 1 -5.18 24.93 6.26
CA MET A 1 -5.57 23.56 6.65
C MET A 1 -4.37 22.90 7.29
N ASN A 2 -4.48 22.60 8.59
CA ASN A 2 -3.46 21.87 9.35
C ASN A 2 -3.59 20.38 9.03
N PHE A 3 -2.59 19.80 8.38
CA PHE A 3 -2.50 18.34 8.28
C PHE A 3 -1.88 17.83 9.59
N LYS A 4 -2.73 17.18 10.41
CA LYS A 4 -2.33 16.43 11.59
C LYS A 4 -1.53 15.19 11.16
N MET A 5 -0.64 14.72 12.03
CA MET A 5 0.12 13.46 11.93
C MET A 5 -0.68 12.36 11.22
N ASN A 6 -0.30 12.06 9.99
CA ASN A 6 -0.88 10.98 9.22
C ASN A 6 -0.04 9.72 9.48
N ASN A 7 -0.65 8.74 10.15
CA ASN A 7 -0.09 7.39 10.22
C ASN A 7 -0.16 6.80 8.80
N LEU A 8 0.91 6.99 8.03
CA LEU A 8 0.96 6.52 6.63
C LEU A 8 0.86 5.00 6.51
N ILE A 9 1.28 4.32 7.56
CA ILE A 9 1.29 2.86 7.67
C ILE A 9 0.53 2.45 8.93
N PHE A 10 -0.13 1.31 8.86
CA PHE A 10 -0.58 0.57 10.03
C PHE A 10 0.63 0.03 10.81
N GLU A 11 0.42 -0.37 12.06
CA GLU A 11 1.46 -1.01 12.90
C GLU A 11 2.06 -2.26 12.23
N ASP A 12 1.31 -2.91 11.35
CA ASP A 12 1.74 -4.09 10.62
C ASP A 12 2.55 -3.79 9.35
N GLY A 13 2.89 -2.52 9.09
CA GLY A 13 3.73 -2.09 7.97
C GLY A 13 3.03 -1.94 6.62
N ARG A 14 1.70 -2.08 6.57
CA ARG A 14 0.92 -1.85 5.34
C ARG A 14 0.47 -0.39 5.23
N LEU A 15 0.39 0.15 4.02
CA LEU A 15 -0.16 1.48 3.77
C LEU A 15 -1.64 1.56 4.15
N THR A 16 -2.04 2.66 4.77
CA THR A 16 -3.45 2.94 5.01
C THR A 16 -4.16 3.31 3.70
N GLU A 17 -5.48 3.13 3.62
CA GLU A 17 -6.27 3.57 2.46
C GLU A 17 -6.13 5.08 2.21
N GLU A 18 -6.05 5.88 3.28
CA GLU A 18 -5.76 7.31 3.19
C GLU A 18 -4.42 7.57 2.49
N SER A 19 -3.38 6.78 2.81
CA SER A 19 -2.06 6.91 2.19
C SER A 19 -2.05 6.47 0.73
N ILE A 20 -2.81 5.44 0.38
CA ILE A 20 -2.99 5.01 -1.01
C ILE A 20 -3.66 6.12 -1.82
N LEU A 21 -4.77 6.68 -1.32
CA LEU A 21 -5.46 7.80 -1.97
C LEU A 21 -4.52 8.98 -2.14
N LEU A 22 -3.73 9.27 -1.11
CA LEU A 22 -2.79 10.37 -1.14
C LEU A 22 -1.67 10.15 -2.16
N LEU A 23 -1.02 8.98 -2.16
CA LEU A 23 0.01 8.63 -3.14
C LEU A 23 -0.57 8.61 -4.56
N SER A 24 -1.81 8.16 -4.74
CA SER A 24 -2.50 8.17 -6.03
C SER A 24 -2.73 9.60 -6.53
N ASN A 25 -3.18 10.51 -5.66
CA ASN A 25 -3.44 11.90 -6.01
C ASN A 25 -2.18 12.72 -6.32
N ASN A 26 -1.01 12.24 -5.93
CA ASN A 26 0.28 12.86 -6.21
C ASN A 26 1.12 12.03 -7.19
N SER A 27 0.56 10.97 -7.79
CA SER A 27 1.30 10.04 -8.67
C SER A 27 1.66 10.65 -10.02
N ASP A 28 1.01 11.73 -10.41
CA ASP A 28 1.25 12.54 -11.60
C ASP A 28 2.44 13.48 -11.47
N MET A 29 2.92 13.69 -10.24
CA MET A 29 4.10 14.52 -9.96
C MET A 29 5.43 13.82 -10.34
N ILE A 30 5.40 12.52 -10.66
CA ILE A 30 6.53 11.83 -11.28
C ILE A 30 6.22 11.62 -12.76
N GLU A 31 7.14 12.05 -13.64
CA GLU A 31 7.00 11.81 -15.09
C GLU A 31 6.89 10.31 -15.40
N CYS A 32 7.55 9.46 -14.62
CA CYS A 32 7.42 8.02 -14.72
C CYS A 32 6.18 7.52 -13.96
N LYS A 33 5.38 6.67 -14.61
CA LYS A 33 4.14 6.09 -14.03
C LYS A 33 4.39 5.04 -12.93
N CYS A 34 5.60 4.98 -12.37
CA CYS A 34 6.00 3.96 -11.41
C CYS A 34 5.10 3.90 -10.16
N PRO A 35 4.72 5.03 -9.51
CA PRO A 35 3.81 4.99 -8.35
C PRO A 35 2.45 4.42 -8.72
N GLU A 36 1.86 4.87 -9.84
CA GLU A 36 0.56 4.40 -10.33
C GLU A 36 0.59 2.88 -10.58
N LYS A 37 1.67 2.36 -11.18
CA LYS A 37 1.84 0.93 -11.45
C LYS A 37 1.98 0.12 -10.17
N LEU A 38 2.78 0.60 -9.21
CA LEU A 38 2.95 -0.05 -7.91
C LEU A 38 1.65 -0.06 -7.10
N LEU A 39 0.90 1.06 -7.10
CA LEU A 39 -0.42 1.13 -6.45
C LEU A 39 -1.41 0.13 -7.06
N LYS A 40 -1.42 -0.03 -8.39
CA LYS A 40 -2.24 -1.06 -9.06
C LYS A 40 -1.90 -2.48 -8.60
N ILE A 41 -0.61 -2.80 -8.48
CA ILE A 41 -0.17 -4.11 -7.96
C ILE A 41 -0.63 -4.29 -6.51
N LEU A 42 -0.52 -3.25 -5.69
CA LEU A 42 -0.97 -3.28 -4.29
C LEU A 42 -2.47 -3.56 -4.20
N THR A 43 -3.28 -2.89 -5.02
CA THR A 43 -4.72 -3.14 -5.11
C THR A 43 -5.00 -4.60 -5.48
N SER A 44 -4.34 -5.14 -6.50
CA SER A 44 -4.53 -6.55 -6.90
C SER A 44 -4.12 -7.55 -5.80
N ILE A 45 -3.07 -7.27 -5.03
CA ILE A 45 -2.68 -8.10 -3.87
C ILE A 45 -3.78 -8.09 -2.79
N ARG A 46 -4.36 -6.92 -2.51
CA ARG A 46 -5.45 -6.78 -1.53
C ARG A 46 -6.74 -7.45 -1.97
N GLU A 47 -7.09 -7.33 -3.26
CA GLU A 47 -8.21 -8.06 -3.86
C GLU A 47 -8.00 -9.57 -3.76
N PHE A 48 -6.80 -10.05 -4.08
CA PHE A 48 -6.45 -11.47 -3.95
C PHE A 48 -6.56 -11.94 -2.50
N LYS A 49 -6.05 -11.17 -1.53
CA LYS A 49 -6.17 -11.48 -0.10
C LYS A 49 -7.63 -11.62 0.34
N ASN A 50 -8.49 -10.66 -0.02
CA ASN A 50 -9.92 -10.71 0.32
C ASN A 50 -10.60 -11.92 -0.32
N TYR A 51 -10.22 -12.27 -1.56
CA TYR A 51 -10.70 -13.47 -2.23
C TYR A 51 -10.27 -14.75 -1.49
N THR A 52 -9.01 -14.86 -1.06
CA THR A 52 -8.51 -16.05 -0.35
C THR A 52 -9.13 -16.19 1.03
N GLU A 53 -9.42 -15.10 1.73
CA GLU A 53 -10.16 -15.12 2.99
C GLU A 53 -11.57 -15.70 2.83
N ASN A 54 -12.28 -15.37 1.73
CA ASN A 54 -13.57 -15.97 1.41
C ASN A 54 -13.45 -17.47 1.08
N CYS A 55 -12.38 -17.88 0.40
CA CYS A 55 -12.14 -19.29 0.05
C CYS A 55 -12.00 -20.19 1.29
N ILE A 56 -11.47 -19.68 2.41
CA ILE A 56 -11.37 -20.45 3.67
C ILE A 56 -12.74 -20.95 4.14
N GLN A 57 -13.80 -20.17 3.95
CA GLN A 57 -15.16 -20.55 4.33
C GLN A 57 -15.82 -21.47 3.31
N LEU A 58 -15.51 -21.26 2.02
CA LEU A 58 -16.11 -22.01 0.91
C LEU A 58 -15.48 -23.40 0.72
N TYR A 59 -14.20 -23.55 1.02
CA TYR A 59 -13.40 -24.75 0.78
C TYR A 59 -12.62 -25.15 2.05
N PRO A 60 -13.30 -25.65 3.10
CA PRO A 60 -12.68 -25.93 4.38
C PRO A 60 -11.60 -27.03 4.33
N ASP A 61 -11.70 -27.96 3.38
CA ASP A 61 -10.70 -29.04 3.18
C ASP A 61 -9.34 -28.48 2.75
N ASP A 62 -9.34 -27.35 2.01
CA ASP A 62 -8.15 -26.65 1.53
C ASP A 62 -7.75 -25.45 2.41
N LYS A 63 -8.35 -25.33 3.60
CA LYS A 63 -8.17 -24.19 4.50
C LYS A 63 -6.70 -23.82 4.74
N LYS A 64 -5.83 -24.82 4.99
CA LYS A 64 -4.39 -24.58 5.24
C LYS A 64 -3.71 -23.90 4.06
N THR A 65 -4.06 -24.30 2.84
CA THR A 65 -3.53 -23.69 1.61
C THR A 65 -3.98 -22.24 1.52
N HIS A 66 -5.26 -21.96 1.79
CA HIS A 66 -5.78 -20.59 1.77
C HIS A 66 -5.20 -19.70 2.88
N GLU A 67 -4.99 -20.22 4.09
CA GLU A 67 -4.31 -19.48 5.17
C GLU A 67 -2.87 -19.12 4.79
N TRP A 68 -2.14 -20.05 4.15
CA TRP A 68 -0.82 -19.79 3.61
C TRP A 68 -0.83 -18.73 2.50
N LEU A 69 -1.80 -18.77 1.59
CA LEU A 69 -1.97 -17.75 0.54
C LEU A 69 -2.27 -16.37 1.12
N THR A 70 -3.17 -16.27 2.11
CA THR A 70 -3.47 -15.02 2.81
C THR A 70 -2.23 -14.47 3.52
N THR A 71 -1.42 -15.33 4.16
CA THR A 71 -0.16 -14.94 4.78
C THR A 71 0.84 -14.41 3.73
N SER A 72 0.95 -15.11 2.60
CA SER A 72 1.81 -14.70 1.48
C SER A 72 1.38 -13.36 0.91
N ALA A 73 0.08 -13.13 0.74
CA ALA A 73 -0.48 -11.85 0.28
C ALA A 73 -0.18 -10.71 1.26
N ASN A 74 -0.29 -10.94 2.57
CA ASN A 74 0.09 -9.95 3.58
C ASN A 74 1.58 -9.58 3.51
N ASN A 75 2.46 -10.55 3.25
CA ASN A 75 3.89 -10.28 3.09
C ASN A 75 4.18 -9.43 1.85
N LEU A 76 3.49 -9.71 0.73
CA LEU A 76 3.59 -8.92 -0.50
C LEU A 76 3.09 -7.48 -0.30
N ASP A 77 1.96 -7.28 0.40
CA ASP A 77 1.42 -5.96 0.72
C ASP A 77 2.42 -5.14 1.53
N ARG A 78 3.03 -5.73 2.58
CA ARG A 78 4.06 -5.08 3.40
C ARG A 78 5.29 -4.67 2.59
N LEU A 79 5.80 -5.58 1.77
CA LEU A 79 6.96 -5.29 0.91
C LEU A 79 6.65 -4.11 0.00
N LEU A 80 5.52 -4.16 -0.70
CA LEU A 80 5.13 -3.14 -1.66
C LEU A 80 4.80 -1.80 -0.99
N SER A 81 4.19 -1.83 0.20
CA SER A 81 3.96 -0.66 1.05
C SER A 81 5.27 0.03 1.42
N SER A 82 6.28 -0.74 1.84
CA SER A 82 7.62 -0.20 2.13
C SER A 82 8.28 0.39 0.87
N THR A 83 8.17 -0.29 -0.28
CA THR A 83 8.71 0.19 -1.55
C THR A 83 8.06 1.50 -1.99
N LEU A 84 6.74 1.61 -1.91
CA LEU A 84 6.01 2.83 -2.25
C LEU A 84 6.40 4.00 -1.35
N LEU A 85 6.54 3.76 -0.04
CA LEU A 85 6.98 4.78 0.91
C LEU A 85 8.41 5.25 0.63
N GLN A 86 9.31 4.32 0.31
CA GLN A 86 10.69 4.66 -0.08
C GLN A 86 10.74 5.45 -1.38
N LEU A 87 9.99 5.03 -2.40
CA LEU A 87 9.87 5.78 -3.66
C LEU A 87 9.36 7.20 -3.39
N ALA A 88 8.33 7.33 -2.56
CA ALA A 88 7.78 8.63 -2.21
C ALA A 88 8.80 9.55 -1.51
N ARG A 89 9.67 9.00 -0.66
CA ARG A 89 10.77 9.75 -0.05
C ARG A 89 11.85 10.16 -1.05
N LEU A 90 12.28 9.24 -1.91
CA LEU A 90 13.31 9.49 -2.94
C LEU A 90 12.91 10.61 -3.90
N GLU A 91 11.63 10.69 -4.21
CA GLU A 91 11.05 11.66 -5.13
C GLU A 91 10.62 12.95 -4.40
N GLY A 92 10.84 13.03 -3.09
CA GLY A 92 10.60 14.23 -2.29
C GLY A 92 9.13 14.50 -1.96
N PHE A 93 8.22 13.54 -2.16
CA PHE A 93 6.81 13.65 -1.77
C PHE A 93 6.62 13.70 -0.27
N ILE A 94 7.49 12.99 0.44
CA ILE A 94 7.37 12.75 1.87
C ILE A 94 8.70 13.11 2.52
N ASP A 95 8.65 13.87 3.61
CA ASP A 95 9.83 14.20 4.40
C ASP A 95 10.27 13.05 5.33
N GLU A 96 11.36 13.26 6.07
CA GLU A 96 11.89 12.24 6.99
C GLU A 96 10.93 11.92 8.15
N ASP A 97 10.02 12.86 8.46
CA ASP A 97 8.99 12.73 9.49
C ASP A 97 7.68 12.14 8.93
N ASN A 98 7.68 11.65 7.69
CA ASN A 98 6.53 11.11 6.98
C ASN A 98 5.40 12.12 6.69
N ASN A 99 5.69 13.41 6.70
CA ASN A 99 4.75 14.43 6.25
C ASN A 99 4.90 14.67 4.75
N ILE A 100 3.78 14.99 4.11
CA ILE A 100 3.79 15.24 2.67
C ILE A 100 4.29 16.64 2.41
N LYS A 101 5.34 16.75 1.59
CA LYS A 101 5.85 18.03 1.13
C LYS A 101 4.90 18.60 0.08
N LYS A 102 4.42 19.82 0.33
CA LYS A 102 3.73 20.59 -0.71
C LYS A 102 4.69 20.94 -1.83
N ARG A 103 4.16 20.93 -3.06
CA ARG A 103 4.81 21.50 -4.24
C ARG A 103 5.34 22.91 -3.93
N PRO A 104 6.62 23.23 -4.21
CA PRO A 104 7.02 24.61 -4.38
C PRO A 104 6.32 25.14 -5.64
N GLU A 105 5.49 26.17 -5.47
CA GLU A 105 4.85 26.89 -6.58
C GLU A 105 5.87 27.46 -7.56
#